data_AF-A0A419JCF3-F1
#
_entry.id   AF-A0A419JCF3-F1
#
_cell.length_a   1.000
_cell.length_b   1.000
_cell.length_c   1.000
_cell.angle_alpha   90.00
_cell.angle_beta   90.00
_cell.angle_gamma   90.00
#
_symmetry.space_group_name_H-M   'P 1'
#
loop_
_entity.id
_entity.type
_entity.pdbx_description
1 polymer ?
#
loop_
_entity_poly.entity_id
_entity_poly.type
_entity_poly.pdbx_seq_one_letter_code
_entity_poly.pdbx_strand_id
1 'polypeptide(L)'
;MLKIVSNLPDTCLDWQPPNKPRTIRNCLRHIAHVEIWYITRLNIELPSKNPRNVFKLLNYTRKLVIKTLENFPRDKMRGIFQPRKDPSPTCNLWTARKMLRRFVDHERLHTKYIQKILGMYKKEFSNQQKVY
;
A
#
# COMPACT_ATOMS: atom_id res chain seq x y z
N MET A 1 -2.67 -6.83 7.61
CA MET A 1 -1.38 -6.69 6.89
C MET A 1 -0.21 -6.49 7.84
N LEU A 2 -0.19 -5.45 8.71
CA LEU A 2 0.95 -5.19 9.62
C LEU A 2 1.39 -6.39 10.49
N LYS A 3 0.46 -7.13 11.11
CA LYS A 3 0.77 -8.34 11.91
C LYS A 3 1.51 -9.43 11.11
N ILE A 4 1.28 -9.52 9.79
CA ILE A 4 1.91 -10.54 8.93
C ILE A 4 3.38 -10.18 8.66
N VAL A 5 3.69 -8.89 8.61
CA VAL A 5 4.99 -8.41 8.11
C VAL A 5 5.92 -7.89 9.20
N SER A 6 5.42 -7.66 10.42
CA SER A 6 6.20 -7.07 11.52
C SER A 6 7.34 -7.95 12.02
N ASN A 7 7.24 -9.26 11.84
CA ASN A 7 8.19 -10.25 12.39
C ASN A 7 8.97 -10.97 11.29
N LEU A 8 8.94 -10.45 10.05
CA LEU A 8 9.71 -11.04 8.95
C LEU A 8 11.17 -10.60 9.04
N PRO A 9 12.13 -11.52 8.87
CA PRO A 9 13.54 -11.15 8.80
C PRO A 9 13.82 -10.32 7.54
N ASP A 10 14.85 -9.49 7.59
CA ASP A 10 15.24 -8.63 6.46
C ASP A 10 15.54 -9.44 5.19
N THR A 11 16.13 -10.63 5.34
CA THR A 11 16.36 -11.57 4.23
C THR A 11 15.07 -11.96 3.50
N CYS A 12 13.95 -12.10 4.22
CA CYS A 12 12.65 -12.38 3.62
C CYS A 12 12.02 -11.11 3.02
N LEU A 13 12.20 -9.96 3.66
CA LEU A 13 11.68 -8.68 3.20
C LEU A 13 12.31 -8.25 1.86
N ASP A 14 13.60 -8.52 1.70
CA ASP A 14 14.40 -8.13 0.54
C ASP A 14 14.59 -9.23 -0.50
N TRP A 15 14.10 -10.44 -0.23
CA TRP A 15 14.11 -11.51 -1.21
C TRP A 15 13.32 -11.11 -2.47
N GLN A 16 13.99 -11.18 -3.62
CA GLN A 16 13.40 -10.94 -4.93
C GLN A 16 12.81 -12.24 -5.48
N PRO A 17 11.48 -12.38 -5.55
CA PRO A 17 10.88 -13.63 -6.00
C PRO A 17 11.02 -13.75 -7.53
N PRO A 18 11.26 -14.96 -8.06
CA PRO A 18 11.41 -15.17 -9.50
C PRO A 18 10.11 -14.80 -10.22
N ASN A 19 10.24 -14.11 -11.36
CA ASN A 19 9.11 -13.67 -12.20
C ASN A 19 8.06 -12.84 -11.43
N LYS A 20 8.50 -12.06 -10.45
CA LYS A 20 7.64 -11.15 -9.69
C LYS A 20 8.22 -9.74 -9.72
N PRO A 21 7.37 -8.70 -9.76
CA PRO A 21 7.85 -7.34 -9.97
C PRO A 21 8.48 -6.68 -8.74
N ARG A 22 8.24 -7.19 -7.53
CA ARG A 22 8.63 -6.51 -6.27
C ARG A 22 8.99 -7.49 -5.17
N THR A 23 9.94 -7.09 -4.32
CA THR A 23 10.15 -7.65 -2.99
C THR A 23 8.99 -7.30 -2.06
N ILE A 24 8.92 -7.95 -0.88
CA ILE A 24 7.93 -7.57 0.15
C ILE A 24 8.18 -6.13 0.60
N ARG A 25 9.45 -5.73 0.85
CA ARG A 25 9.80 -4.36 1.27
C ARG A 25 9.32 -3.32 0.26
N ASN A 26 9.53 -3.55 -1.04
CA ASN A 26 9.09 -2.64 -2.09
C ASN A 26 7.56 -2.62 -2.23
N CYS A 27 6.89 -3.76 -2.04
CA CYS A 27 5.42 -3.80 -2.00
C CYS A 27 4.86 -2.99 -0.83
N LEU A 28 5.45 -3.10 0.37
CA LEU A 28 5.05 -2.35 1.55
C LEU A 28 5.22 -0.84 1.36
N ARG A 29 6.35 -0.40 0.82
CA ARG A 29 6.58 1.01 0.48
C ARG A 29 5.57 1.51 -0.56
N HIS A 30 5.26 0.69 -1.58
CA HIS A 30 4.25 1.02 -2.58
C HIS A 30 2.87 1.21 -1.95
N ILE A 31 2.43 0.32 -1.06
CA ILE A 31 1.16 0.47 -0.33
C ILE A 31 1.12 1.83 0.39
N ALA A 32 2.14 2.15 1.18
CA ALA A 32 2.16 3.39 1.96
C ALA A 32 2.00 4.65 1.09
N HIS A 33 2.68 4.71 -0.05
CA HIS A 33 2.57 5.85 -0.97
C HIS A 33 1.20 5.91 -1.67
N VAL A 34 0.68 4.76 -2.09
CA VAL A 34 -0.60 4.71 -2.80
C VAL A 34 -1.77 5.03 -1.87
N GLU A 35 -1.71 4.66 -0.59
CA GLU A 35 -2.70 5.05 0.41
C GLU A 35 -2.87 6.58 0.48
N ILE A 36 -1.76 7.33 0.55
CA ILE A 36 -1.76 8.80 0.49
C ILE A 36 -2.33 9.27 -0.85
N TRP A 37 -1.84 8.70 -1.96
CA TRP A 37 -2.25 9.09 -3.31
C TRP A 37 -3.77 8.97 -3.55
N TYR A 38 -4.42 7.95 -2.99
CA TYR A 38 -5.88 7.80 -3.08
C TYR A 38 -6.62 8.96 -2.41
N ILE A 39 -6.19 9.38 -1.21
CA ILE A 39 -6.81 10.51 -0.52
C ILE A 39 -6.67 11.81 -1.33
N THR A 40 -5.52 12.03 -1.96
CA THR A 40 -5.31 13.25 -2.77
C THR A 40 -6.20 13.27 -4.03
N ARG A 41 -6.83 12.16 -4.43
CA ARG A 41 -7.75 12.14 -5.58
C ARG A 41 -8.99 13.01 -5.38
N LEU A 42 -9.32 13.32 -4.13
CA LEU A 42 -10.41 14.22 -3.77
C LEU A 42 -9.93 15.67 -3.54
N ASN A 43 -8.71 15.98 -3.96
CA ASN A 43 -8.03 17.25 -3.71
C ASN A 43 -7.93 17.57 -2.20
N ILE A 44 -7.76 16.53 -1.38
CA ILE A 44 -7.41 16.66 0.04
C ILE A 44 -5.89 16.75 0.12
N GLU A 45 -5.38 17.79 0.77
CA GLU A 45 -3.96 17.99 0.97
C GLU A 45 -3.47 17.22 2.19
N LEU A 46 -2.32 16.56 2.04
CA LEU A 46 -1.68 15.76 3.08
C LEU A 46 -0.20 16.14 3.21
N PRO A 47 0.40 16.02 4.39
CA PRO A 47 1.83 16.30 4.57
C PRO A 47 2.71 15.39 3.72
N SER A 48 3.77 15.93 3.14
CA SER A 48 4.65 15.25 2.18
C SER A 48 5.88 14.57 2.80
N LYS A 49 6.19 14.84 4.08
CA LYS A 49 7.42 14.35 4.72
C LYS A 49 7.28 12.90 5.16
N ASN A 50 7.80 12.00 4.34
CA ASN A 50 7.71 10.55 4.55
C ASN A 50 8.96 9.98 5.28
N PRO A 51 8.78 9.13 6.31
CA PRO A 51 9.89 8.39 6.92
C PRO A 51 10.62 7.47 5.92
N ARG A 52 11.95 7.31 6.06
CA ARG A 52 12.74 6.40 5.21
C ARG A 52 12.49 4.92 5.51
N ASN A 53 12.39 4.55 6.79
CA ASN A 53 12.14 3.18 7.22
C ASN A 53 10.70 2.76 6.84
N VAL A 54 10.56 1.58 6.21
CA VAL A 54 9.28 1.13 5.64
C VAL A 54 8.18 0.91 6.67
N PHE A 55 8.51 0.41 7.86
CA PHE A 55 7.53 0.19 8.93
C PHE A 55 7.11 1.50 9.59
N LYS A 56 8.06 2.42 9.80
CA LYS A 56 7.75 3.79 10.24
C LYS A 56 6.87 4.50 9.22
N LEU A 57 7.16 4.35 7.93
CA LEU A 57 6.36 4.90 6.83
C LEU A 57 4.93 4.35 6.85
N LEU A 58 4.75 3.03 6.87
CA LEU A 58 3.42 2.40 6.92
C LEU A 58 2.61 2.84 8.13
N ASN A 59 3.22 2.89 9.32
CA ASN A 59 2.53 3.34 10.53
C ASN A 59 2.14 4.81 10.42
N TYR A 60 3.04 5.65 9.89
CA TYR A 60 2.77 7.07 9.65
C TYR A 60 1.61 7.27 8.67
N THR A 61 1.63 6.61 7.51
CA THR A 61 0.57 6.75 6.50
C THR A 61 -0.76 6.22 7.02
N ARG A 62 -0.75 5.10 7.76
CA ARG A 62 -1.96 4.55 8.37
C ARG A 62 -2.60 5.52 9.36
N LYS A 63 -1.81 6.11 10.27
CA LYS A 63 -2.29 7.11 11.23
C LYS A 63 -2.86 8.33 10.52
N LEU A 64 -2.18 8.81 9.48
CA LEU A 64 -2.62 9.95 8.70
C LEU A 64 -3.94 9.67 7.96
N VAL A 65 -4.06 8.52 7.32
CA VAL A 65 -5.27 8.10 6.63
C VAL A 65 -6.43 7.94 7.62
N ILE A 66 -6.24 7.26 8.73
CA ILE A 66 -7.28 7.10 9.76
C ILE A 66 -7.77 8.46 10.23
N LYS A 67 -6.86 9.36 10.63
CA LYS A 67 -7.21 10.72 11.04
C LYS A 67 -7.99 11.48 9.97
N THR A 68 -7.63 11.30 8.71
CA THR A 68 -8.31 11.94 7.56
C THR A 68 -9.70 11.36 7.34
N LEU A 69 -9.87 10.04 7.50
CA LEU A 69 -11.15 9.37 7.34
C LEU A 69 -12.10 9.64 8.51
N GLU A 70 -11.58 9.76 9.74
CA GLU A 70 -12.35 10.16 10.92
C GLU A 70 -12.90 11.58 10.77
N ASN A 71 -12.11 12.49 10.19
CA ASN A 71 -12.46 13.89 9.98
C ASN A 71 -12.77 14.18 8.50
N PHE A 72 -13.40 13.21 7.81
CA PHE A 72 -13.57 13.29 6.37
C PHE A 72 -14.47 14.48 5.98
N PRO A 73 -14.00 15.42 5.14
CA PRO A 73 -14.77 16.63 4.86
C PRO A 73 -16.09 16.33 4.15
N ARG A 74 -17.19 16.91 4.64
CA ARG A 74 -18.54 16.61 4.11
C ARG A 74 -18.72 17.03 2.65
N ASP A 75 -18.09 18.12 2.23
CA ASP A 75 -18.07 18.58 0.84
C ASP A 75 -17.42 17.55 -0.09
N LYS A 76 -16.43 16.79 0.40
CA LYS A 76 -15.78 15.72 -0.37
C LYS A 76 -16.60 14.45 -0.51
N MET A 77 -17.63 14.27 0.33
CA MET A 77 -18.50 13.09 0.28
C MET A 77 -19.46 13.10 -0.92
N ARG A 78 -19.84 14.28 -1.41
CA ARG A 78 -20.83 14.49 -2.47
C ARG A 78 -20.23 15.35 -3.57
N GLY A 79 -19.35 14.77 -4.38
CA GLY A 79 -18.71 15.48 -5.49
C GLY A 79 -17.98 14.56 -6.46
N ILE A 80 -17.70 15.12 -7.63
CA ILE A 80 -16.84 14.54 -8.65
C ILE A 80 -15.60 15.43 -8.73
N PHE A 81 -14.44 14.84 -8.47
CA PHE A 81 -13.17 15.55 -8.36
C PHE A 81 -12.25 15.14 -9.49
N GLN A 82 -11.65 16.14 -10.13
CA GLN A 82 -10.49 15.95 -10.98
C GLN A 82 -9.22 16.24 -10.14
N PRO A 83 -8.34 15.24 -9.91
CA PRO A 83 -7.12 15.44 -9.14
C PRO A 83 -6.22 16.46 -9.81
N ARG A 84 -5.72 17.42 -9.04
CA ARG A 84 -4.75 18.42 -9.50
C ARG A 84 -3.33 17.86 -9.63
N LYS A 85 -3.02 16.82 -8.84
CA LYS A 85 -1.70 16.16 -8.80
C LYS A 85 -1.79 14.79 -9.45
N ASP A 86 -0.79 14.42 -10.26
CA ASP A 86 -0.68 13.10 -10.89
C ASP A 86 -1.97 12.60 -11.56
N PRO A 87 -2.50 13.32 -12.57
CA PRO A 87 -3.70 12.87 -13.28
C PRO A 87 -3.45 11.51 -13.96
N SER A 88 -4.44 10.64 -13.89
CA SER A 88 -4.46 9.38 -14.64
C SER A 88 -4.69 9.66 -16.14
N PRO A 89 -4.01 8.95 -17.05
CA PRO A 89 -4.24 9.12 -18.48
C PRO A 89 -5.62 8.63 -18.95
N THR A 90 -6.29 7.74 -18.19
CA THR A 90 -7.51 7.03 -18.68
C THR A 90 -8.82 7.52 -18.08
N CYS A 91 -8.82 8.01 -16.84
CA CYS A 91 -10.04 8.50 -16.18
C CYS A 91 -9.64 9.32 -14.96
N ASN A 92 -9.88 10.62 -15.06
CA ASN A 92 -9.48 11.59 -14.03
C ASN A 92 -10.59 11.94 -13.06
N LEU A 93 -11.79 11.40 -13.20
CA LEU A 93 -12.89 11.74 -12.31
C LEU A 93 -12.98 10.77 -11.12
N TRP A 94 -13.02 11.33 -9.92
CA TRP A 94 -13.03 10.60 -8.65
C TRP A 94 -14.19 11.05 -7.78
N THR A 95 -14.92 10.07 -7.23
CA THR A 95 -15.87 10.28 -6.14
C THR A 95 -15.31 9.66 -4.87
N ALA A 96 -15.78 10.09 -3.70
CA ALA A 96 -15.40 9.46 -2.43
C ALA A 96 -15.64 7.95 -2.43
N ARG A 97 -16.77 7.50 -2.98
CA ARG A 97 -17.10 6.07 -3.13
C ARG A 97 -16.08 5.32 -3.98
N LYS A 98 -15.71 5.87 -5.15
CA LYS A 98 -14.71 5.27 -6.05
C LYS A 98 -13.35 5.20 -5.36
N MET A 99 -12.95 6.28 -4.70
CA MET A 99 -11.69 6.37 -3.94
C MET A 99 -11.63 5.30 -2.86
N LEU A 100 -12.61 5.25 -1.94
CA LEU A 100 -12.64 4.31 -0.83
C LEU A 100 -12.67 2.85 -1.29
N ARG A 101 -13.46 2.53 -2.33
CA ARG A 101 -13.49 1.18 -2.91
C ARG A 101 -12.11 0.79 -3.45
N ARG A 102 -11.50 1.63 -4.28
CA ARG A 102 -10.18 1.37 -4.87
C ARG A 102 -9.09 1.27 -3.80
N PHE A 103 -9.17 2.08 -2.74
CA PHE A 103 -8.28 2.02 -1.59
C PHE A 103 -8.32 0.63 -0.93
N VAL A 104 -9.51 0.14 -0.58
CA VAL A 104 -9.68 -1.16 0.08
C VAL A 104 -9.29 -2.31 -0.85
N ASP A 105 -9.68 -2.25 -2.12
CA ASP A 105 -9.33 -3.27 -3.11
C ASP A 105 -7.81 -3.36 -3.32
N HIS A 106 -7.12 -2.21 -3.33
CA HIS A 106 -5.66 -2.14 -3.46
C HIS A 106 -4.96 -2.78 -2.25
N GLU A 107 -5.36 -2.44 -1.02
CA GLU A 107 -4.79 -3.05 0.19
C GLU A 107 -5.00 -4.58 0.20
N ARG A 108 -6.19 -5.04 -0.19
CA ARG A 108 -6.52 -6.47 -0.30
C ARG A 108 -5.66 -7.17 -1.36
N LEU A 109 -5.52 -6.57 -2.54
CA LEU A 109 -4.69 -7.10 -3.63
C LEU A 109 -3.24 -7.30 -3.17
N HIS A 110 -2.66 -6.27 -2.54
CA HIS A 110 -1.27 -6.36 -2.09
C HIS A 110 -1.09 -7.26 -0.87
N THR A 111 -2.10 -7.39 -0.01
CA THR A 111 -2.08 -8.39 1.07
C THR A 111 -2.01 -9.82 0.50
N LYS A 112 -2.83 -10.13 -0.51
CA LYS A 112 -2.77 -11.43 -1.22
C LYS A 112 -1.43 -11.65 -1.91
N TYR A 113 -0.88 -10.60 -2.52
CA TYR A 113 0.44 -10.66 -3.14
C TYR A 113 1.53 -11.02 -2.11
N ILE A 114 1.58 -10.33 -0.97
CA ILE A 114 2.55 -10.61 0.10
C ILE A 114 2.41 -12.05 0.60
N GLN A 115 1.18 -12.53 0.83
CA GLN A 115 0.93 -13.92 1.22
C GLN A 115 1.48 -14.92 0.19
N LYS A 116 1.29 -14.64 -1.11
CA LYS A 116 1.85 -15.45 -2.20
C LYS A 116 3.38 -15.46 -2.15
N ILE A 117 4.02 -14.31 -1.99
CA ILE A 117 5.48 -14.20 -1.91
C ILE A 117 6.01 -14.96 -0.70
N LEU A 118 5.37 -14.85 0.47
CA LEU A 118 5.73 -15.62 1.66
C LEU A 118 5.64 -17.13 1.43
N GLY A 119 4.60 -17.59 0.73
CA GLY A 119 4.49 -18.99 0.35
C GLY A 119 5.62 -19.46 -0.58
N MET A 120 6.04 -18.61 -1.52
CA MET A 120 7.17 -18.91 -2.41
C MET A 120 8.50 -18.95 -1.64
N TYR A 121 8.75 -17.96 -0.78
CA TYR A 121 9.94 -17.90 0.06
C TYR A 121 10.06 -19.17 0.93
N LYS A 122 8.98 -19.54 1.62
CA LYS A 122 8.99 -20.76 2.45
C LYS A 122 9.32 -22.02 1.65
N LYS A 123 8.78 -22.17 0.43
CA LYS A 123 9.07 -23.34 -0.43
C LYS A 123 10.54 -23.38 -0.86
N GLU A 124 11.09 -22.26 -1.30
CA GLU A 124 12.48 -22.14 -1.73
C GLU A 124 13.45 -22.57 -0.61
N PHE A 125 13.29 -21.96 0.57
CA PHE A 125 14.21 -22.17 1.69
C PHE A 125 13.91 -23.42 2.53
N SER A 126 12.72 -24.04 2.40
CA SER A 126 12.47 -25.39 2.95
C SER A 126 13.04 -26.49 2.06
N ASN A 127 13.08 -26.28 0.75
CA ASN A 127 13.66 -27.24 -0.19
C ASN A 127 15.19 -27.25 -0.10
N GLN A 128 15.83 -26.10 0.18
CA GLN A 128 17.28 -26.01 0.39
C GLN A 128 17.76 -26.78 1.64
N GLN A 129 16.90 -27.02 2.64
CA GLN A 129 17.22 -27.81 3.83
C GLN A 129 17.09 -29.33 3.63
N LYS A 130 16.52 -29.80 2.51
CA LYS A 130 16.30 -31.24 2.24
C LYS A 130 17.32 -31.86 1.28
N VAL A 131 18.32 -31.11 0.83
CA VAL A 131 19.31 -31.54 -0.17
C VAL A 131 20.68 -31.88 0.49
N TYR A 132 20.70 -32.00 1.82
CA TYR A 132 21.87 -32.44 2.58
C TYR A 132 21.53 -33.66 3.44
#